data_AF-A0A914P988-F1
#
_entry.id   AF-A0A914P988-F1
#
_cell.length_a   1.000
_cell.length_b   1.000
_cell.length_c   1.000
_cell.angle_alpha   90.00
_cell.angle_beta   90.00
_cell.angle_gamma   90.00
#
_symmetry.space_group_name_H-M   'P 1'
#
loop_
_entity.id
_entity.type
_entity.pdbx_description
1 polymer ?
#
loop_
_entity_poly.entity_id
_entity_poly.type
_entity_poly.pdbx_seq_one_letter_code
_entity_poly.pdbx_strand_id
1 'polypeptide(L)' 'MLSFFTLFAAIFVAVNAAGEDDLVKNVPGLIFQTNFKVYSGYLNGGKNGAWKMHYMLTESRHDPATDPLLFWFNGGPG' A
#
# COMPACT_ATOMS: atom_id res chain seq x y z
N MET A 1 5.59 -30.66 26.06
CA MET A 1 5.13 -29.27 26.34
C MET A 1 5.95 -28.19 25.65
N LEU A 2 7.30 -28.29 25.58
CA LEU A 2 8.14 -27.29 24.88
C LEU A 2 8.01 -27.30 23.34
N SER A 3 7.67 -28.45 22.74
CA SER A 3 7.53 -28.62 21.28
C SER A 3 6.25 -28.00 20.69
N PHE A 4 5.18 -27.91 21.50
CA PHE A 4 3.93 -27.28 21.06
C PHE A 4 4.04 -25.75 21.02
N PHE A 5 4.86 -25.16 21.91
CA PHE A 5 5.13 -23.71 21.91
C PHE A 5 5.96 -23.26 20.71
N THR A 6 6.90 -24.10 20.25
CA THR A 6 7.73 -23.83 19.07
C THR A 6 6.93 -23.96 17.77
N LEU A 7 5.95 -24.87 17.70
CA LEU A 7 5.04 -24.99 16.56
C LEU A 7 4.10 -23.78 16.44
N PHE A 8 3.67 -23.20 17.55
CA PHE A 8 2.81 -21.99 17.56
C PHE A 8 3.59 -20.72 17.15
N ALA A 9 4.84 -20.60 17.58
CA ALA A 9 5.71 -19.48 17.18
C ALA A 9 6.09 -19.53 15.68
N ALA A 10 6.17 -20.71 15.07
CA ALA A 10 6.49 -20.88 13.65
C ALA A 10 5.34 -20.47 12.70
N ILE A 11 4.11 -20.32 13.20
CA ILE A 11 2.92 -19.97 12.38
C ILE A 11 2.73 -18.45 12.26
N PHE A 12 3.47 -17.63 13.02
CA PHE A 12 3.51 -16.18 12.81
C PHE A 12 4.42 -15.82 11.63
N VAL A 13 4.14 -16.38 10.45
CA VAL A 13 4.68 -15.85 9.20
C VAL A 13 3.96 -14.53 8.96
N ALA A 14 4.67 -13.41 9.16
CA ALA A 14 4.17 -12.10 8.81
C ALA A 14 3.99 -12.05 7.28
N VAL A 15 2.74 -12.14 6.83
CA VAL A 15 2.39 -11.89 5.43
C VAL A 15 2.47 -10.38 5.23
N ASN A 16 3.62 -9.90 4.75
CA ASN A 16 3.71 -8.53 4.24
C ASN A 16 3.21 -8.52 2.80
N ALA A 17 2.12 -7.78 2.57
CA ALA A 17 1.69 -7.47 1.21
C ALA A 17 2.74 -6.58 0.54
N ALA A 18 2.96 -6.78 -0.75
CA ALA A 18 3.82 -5.89 -1.53
C ALA A 18 3.23 -4.46 -1.48
N GLY A 19 4.02 -3.50 -1.00
CA GLY A 19 3.61 -2.09 -0.90
C GLY A 19 3.22 -1.60 0.50
N GLU A 20 3.16 -2.46 1.52
CA GLU A 20 2.81 -1.98 2.89
C GLU A 20 3.85 -1.00 3.46
N ASP A 21 5.10 -1.06 2.96
CA ASP A 21 6.17 -0.10 3.30
C ASP A 21 5.86 1.34 2.82
N ASP A 22 5.00 1.50 1.82
CA ASP A 22 4.59 2.79 1.27
C ASP A 22 3.41 3.42 2.04
N LEU A 23 2.93 2.77 3.11
CA LEU A 23 1.79 3.25 3.90
C LEU A 23 2.09 4.62 4.55
N VAL A 24 1.26 5.60 4.22
CA VAL A 24 1.35 6.94 4.78
C VAL A 24 0.67 6.97 6.15
N LYS A 25 1.49 7.04 7.20
CA LYS A 25 0.99 7.03 8.60
C LYS A 25 0.22 8.28 9.00
N ASN A 26 0.67 9.45 8.51
CA ASN A 26 0.05 10.73 8.79
C ASN A 26 0.17 11.63 7.56
N VAL A 27 -0.95 12.20 7.10
CA VAL A 27 -0.93 13.24 6.05
C VAL A 27 -1.01 14.61 6.74
N PRO A 28 0.01 15.47 6.62
CA PRO A 28 -0.03 16.81 7.18
C PRO A 28 -1.21 17.61 6.63
N GLY A 29 -1.93 18.32 7.49
CA GLY A 29 -3.05 19.18 7.09
C GLY A 29 -4.41 18.48 6.95
N LEU A 30 -4.50 17.17 7.18
CA LEU A 30 -5.79 16.50 7.35
C LEU A 30 -6.49 17.05 8.61
N ILE A 31 -7.70 17.58 8.42
CA ILE A 31 -8.56 18.09 9.51
C ILE A 31 -9.58 17.06 10.01
N PHE A 32 -9.49 15.82 9.52
CA PHE A 32 -10.38 14.72 9.86
C PHE A 32 -9.61 13.40 9.96
N GLN A 33 -10.16 12.45 10.70
CA GLN A 33 -9.63 11.09 10.76
C GLN A 33 -10.09 10.30 9.53
N THR A 34 -9.14 9.66 8.84
CA THR A 34 -9.43 8.81 7.69
C THR A 34 -9.85 7.42 8.15
N ASN A 35 -10.80 6.82 7.43
CA ASN A 35 -11.21 5.41 7.60
C ASN A 35 -10.73 4.54 6.43
N PHE A 36 -9.72 5.01 5.71
CA PHE A 36 -9.15 4.40 4.51
C PHE A 36 -7.63 4.59 4.57
N LYS A 37 -6.90 3.69 3.91
CA LYS A 37 -5.44 3.79 3.82
C LYS A 37 -5.02 4.67 2.64
N VAL A 38 -3.87 5.30 2.80
CA VAL A 38 -3.20 6.06 1.75
C VAL A 38 -1.78 5.54 1.63
N TYR A 39 -1.34 5.29 0.39
CA TYR A 39 0.00 4.82 0.07
C TYR A 39 0.69 5.83 -0.85
N SER A 40 1.98 6.03 -0.66
CA SER A 40 2.80 6.92 -1.48
C SER A 40 4.16 6.28 -1.70
N GLY A 41 4.53 6.06 -2.96
CA GLY A 41 5.75 5.34 -3.28
C GLY A 41 6.13 5.43 -4.75
N TYR A 42 6.92 4.47 -5.22
CA TYR A 42 7.43 4.45 -6.59
C TYR A 42 7.23 3.09 -7.28
N LEU A 43 6.60 3.13 -8.45
CA LEU A 43 6.50 1.98 -9.35
C LEU A 43 7.69 1.96 -10.32
N ASN A 44 8.16 0.77 -10.70
CA ASN A 44 9.16 0.61 -11.75
C ASN A 44 8.51 0.80 -13.12
N GLY A 45 8.97 1.81 -13.87
CA GLY A 45 8.51 2.11 -15.22
C GLY A 45 9.59 1.90 -16.28
N GLY A 46 9.15 1.71 -17.52
CA GLY A 46 10.03 1.49 -18.67
C GLY A 46 10.67 0.10 -18.73
N LYS A 47 11.45 -0.15 -19.78
CA LYS A 47 12.15 -1.42 -19.97
C LYS A 47 13.12 -1.64 -18.80
N ASN A 48 12.99 -2.79 -18.12
CA ASN A 48 13.80 -3.17 -16.97
C ASN A 48 13.76 -2.18 -15.78
N GLY A 49 12.67 -1.40 -15.64
CA GLY A 49 12.56 -0.43 -14.54
C GLY A 49 13.52 0.76 -14.66
N ALA A 50 13.80 1.18 -15.90
CA ALA A 50 14.71 2.28 -16.20
C ALA A 50 14.35 3.62 -15.52
N TRP A 51 13.09 3.79 -15.13
CA TRP A 51 12.64 4.96 -14.37
C TRP A 51 11.64 4.57 -13.28
N LYS A 52 11.42 5.50 -12.36
CA LYS A 52 10.53 5.34 -11.20
C LYS A 52 9.35 6.29 -11.36
N MET A 53 8.14 5.76 -11.36
CA MET A 53 6.90 6.55 -11.38
C MET A 53 6.43 6.77 -9.96
N HIS A 54 6.41 8.03 -9.50
CA HIS A 54 5.76 8.34 -8.23
C HIS A 54 4.26 8.04 -8.34
N TYR A 55 3.68 7.42 -7.32
CA TYR A 55 2.24 7.18 -7.21
C TYR A 55 1.72 7.61 -5.85
N MET A 56 0.44 7.94 -5.81
CA MET A 56 -0.37 8.06 -4.61
C MET A 56 -1.62 7.20 -4.80
N LEU A 57 -1.84 6.23 -3.92
CA LEU A 57 -3.04 5.41 -3.88
C LEU A 57 -3.86 5.79 -2.65
N THR A 58 -5.14 6.04 -2.86
CA THR A 58 -6.12 6.17 -1.77
C THR A 58 -7.11 5.03 -1.94
N GLU A 59 -7.20 4.15 -0.94
CA GLU A 59 -8.11 3.02 -0.98
C GLU A 59 -9.58 3.45 -0.92
N SER A 60 -10.48 2.58 -1.40
CA SER A 60 -11.91 2.80 -1.25
C SER A 60 -12.31 2.89 0.23
N ARG A 61 -13.32 3.71 0.50
CA ARG A 61 -13.90 3.87 1.85
C ARG A 61 -14.94 2.79 2.18
N HIS A 62 -15.43 2.05 1.20
CA HIS A 62 -16.46 1.02 1.37
C HIS A 62 -15.83 -0.37 1.58
N ASP A 63 -15.36 -1.00 0.50
CA ASP A 63 -14.68 -2.29 0.56
C ASP A 63 -13.47 -2.31 -0.40
N PRO A 64 -12.26 -1.96 0.08
CA PRO A 64 -11.08 -1.91 -0.77
C PRO A 64 -10.64 -3.27 -1.33
N ALA A 65 -11.14 -4.39 -0.79
CA ALA A 65 -10.83 -5.71 -1.31
C ALA A 65 -11.67 -6.08 -2.55
N THR A 66 -12.85 -5.47 -2.72
CA THR A 66 -13.78 -5.79 -3.82
C THR A 66 -14.10 -4.62 -4.74
N ASP A 67 -13.92 -3.39 -4.26
CA ASP A 67 -14.18 -2.19 -5.04
C ASP A 67 -13.19 -2.05 -6.21
N PRO A 68 -13.62 -1.46 -7.33
CA PRO A 68 -12.78 -1.38 -8.52
C PRO A 68 -11.58 -0.44 -8.33
N LEU A 69 -10.48 -0.79 -8.99
CA LEU A 69 -9.31 0.08 -9.09
C LEU A 69 -9.51 1.12 -10.19
N LEU A 70 -9.43 2.41 -9.83
CA LEU A 70 -9.39 3.52 -10.77
C LEU A 70 -7.96 4.03 -10.94
N PHE A 71 -7.50 4.10 -12.18
CA PHE A 71 -6.21 4.72 -12.51
C PHE A 71 -6.44 6.13 -13.09
N TRP A 72 -5.73 7.13 -12.56
CA TRP A 72 -5.87 8.53 -12.95
C TRP A 72 -4.53 9.13 -13.43
N PHE A 73 -4.55 9.81 -14.57
CA PHE A 73 -3.43 10.59 -15.10
C PHE A 73 -3.89 12.02 -15.39
N ASN A 74 -3.04 12.99 -15.06
CA ASN A 74 -3.23 14.37 -15.50
C ASN A 74 -2.73 14.55 -16.95
N GLY A 75 -3.26 15.55 -17.65
CA GLY A 75 -2.78 15.98 -18.97
C GLY A 75 -1.66 17.01 -18.87
N GLY A 76 -1.35 17.72 -19.97
CA GLY A 76 -0.30 18.73 -19.96
C GLY A 76 0.33 18.97 -21.33
N PRO A 77 1.67 19.13 -21.39
CA PRO A 77 2.64 18.12 -20.90
C PRO A 77 3.41 18.47 -19.62
N GLY A 78 3.72 17.44 -18.82
CA GLY A 78 4.52 17.46 -17.58
C GLY A 78 4.55 16.09 -16.92
#